data_AF-A0A914AHW6-F1
#
_entry.id   AF-A0A914AHW6-F1
#
_cell.length_a   1.000
_cell.length_b   1.000
_cell.length_c   1.000
_cell.angle_alpha   90.00
_cell.angle_beta   90.00
_cell.angle_gamma   90.00
#
_symmetry.space_group_name_H-M   'P 1'
#
loop_
_entity.id
_entity.type
_entity.pdbx_description
1 polymer ?
#
loop_
_entity_poly.entity_id
_entity_poly.type
_entity_poly.pdbx_seq_one_letter_code
_entity_poly.pdbx_strand_id
1 'polypeptide(L)'
;MQQLQPTGLVLFVGLLATFTGQSSGQPALGEIYRLNGLQSDLQMDTFRHVGKLMNDQYRRLDRRLKAIGSRIRRAERDLGVDSPPDEPLGGPAFPNIPDEGPNNIGNRPGNIPDKPVPSPPPVGQIARTCDEIYRMGYRNDNEYVIDPDGQGLRTVPEFNVRCELSRGEGVTIVGHNYETEPVFVSGYEQPGSFQLQIRYTNADFEQLEALTQASASCEQYIKIVCMGAVLFRAQLRRGHRDYGWWIARDGTRMMSWGGVPSSPDSGQCACDLDGSCVNSHFKCNCDSNNKFWSEDSGFLTDKRYLPVRMVYLGDTGGTKEKSWLTLGELRCKGFSGE
;
A
#
# COMPACT_ATOMS: atom_id res chain seq x y z
N MET A 1 -16.89 22.35 23.19
CA MET A 1 -17.88 21.39 23.72
C MET A 1 -18.97 21.28 22.67
N GLN A 2 -19.30 20.16 22.04
CA GLN A 2 -19.03 18.75 22.34
C GLN A 2 -19.23 17.97 21.03
N GLN A 3 -18.31 17.04 20.78
CA GLN A 3 -18.49 15.72 20.14
C GLN A 3 -19.24 15.59 18.80
N LEU A 4 -18.51 15.09 17.79
CA LEU A 4 -19.02 13.99 16.96
C LEU A 4 -17.91 12.97 16.73
N GLN A 5 -18.12 11.76 17.24
CA GLN A 5 -17.33 10.56 16.95
C GLN A 5 -17.89 9.83 15.71
N PRO A 6 -17.05 9.03 15.02
CA PRO A 6 -17.40 8.34 13.79
C PRO A 6 -18.09 7.00 14.09
N THR A 7 -19.14 6.67 13.33
CA THR A 7 -19.60 5.28 13.22
C THR A 7 -19.44 4.84 11.79
N GLY A 8 -18.67 3.77 11.63
CA GLY A 8 -18.43 3.10 10.37
C GLY A 8 -19.73 2.57 9.78
N LEU A 9 -19.63 2.31 8.47
CA LEU A 9 -20.64 1.71 7.63
C LEU A 9 -20.96 0.28 8.11
N VAL A 10 -21.74 0.14 9.18
CA VAL A 10 -22.57 -1.03 9.40
C VAL A 10 -23.88 -0.73 8.68
N LEU A 11 -24.02 -1.20 7.44
CA LEU A 11 -25.33 -1.24 6.79
C LEU A 11 -26.15 -2.37 7.43
N PHE A 12 -26.78 -2.01 8.54
CA PHE A 12 -27.97 -2.63 9.06
C PHE A 12 -29.12 -2.48 8.05
N VAL A 13 -29.77 -3.59 7.69
CA VAL A 13 -31.23 -3.60 7.54
C VAL A 13 -31.75 -4.77 8.35
N GLY A 14 -31.84 -4.54 9.66
CA GLY A 14 -32.81 -5.23 10.51
C GLY A 14 -34.05 -4.35 10.56
N LEU A 15 -35.13 -4.74 9.90
CA LEU A 15 -36.43 -4.12 10.13
C LEU A 15 -37.16 -4.90 11.22
N LEU A 16 -37.38 -4.22 12.34
CA LEU A 16 -38.25 -4.65 13.44
C LEU A 16 -39.68 -4.92 12.96
N ALA A 17 -40.24 -6.02 13.42
CA ALA A 17 -41.68 -6.16 13.58
C ALA A 17 -41.98 -6.51 15.05
N THR A 18 -42.19 -5.48 15.87
CA THR A 18 -42.98 -5.62 17.10
C THR A 18 -44.45 -5.66 16.70
N PHE A 19 -45.07 -6.85 16.75
CA PHE A 19 -46.52 -6.97 16.75
C PHE A 19 -46.95 -7.72 18.02
N THR A 20 -47.69 -6.99 18.84
CA THR A 20 -48.54 -7.49 19.91
C THR A 20 -49.56 -8.48 19.34
N GLY A 21 -49.67 -9.67 19.94
CA GLY A 21 -50.91 -10.44 20.02
C GLY A 21 -51.47 -11.12 18.75
N GLN A 22 -51.65 -12.43 18.88
CA GLN A 22 -52.67 -13.28 18.23
C GLN A 22 -52.44 -13.83 16.80
N SER A 23 -51.97 -15.09 16.80
CA SER A 23 -52.29 -16.24 15.94
C SER A 23 -52.14 -16.19 14.41
N SER A 24 -51.51 -17.27 13.92
CA SER A 24 -51.49 -17.82 12.56
C SER A 24 -50.46 -17.25 11.58
N GLY A 25 -49.39 -18.01 11.31
CA GLY A 25 -48.42 -17.65 10.28
C GLY A 25 -47.05 -18.35 10.35
N GLN A 26 -47.01 -19.69 10.43
CA GLN A 26 -45.78 -20.47 10.24
C GLN A 26 -45.10 -20.46 8.82
N PRO A 27 -45.58 -19.81 7.73
CA PRO A 27 -44.84 -19.80 6.47
C PRO A 27 -43.64 -18.83 6.41
N ALA A 28 -43.61 -17.76 7.22
CA ALA A 28 -42.66 -16.66 7.05
C ALA A 28 -41.22 -16.99 7.49
N LEU A 29 -41.05 -17.87 8.48
CA LEU A 29 -39.71 -18.27 8.96
C LEU A 29 -38.98 -19.15 7.94
N GLY A 30 -39.69 -20.06 7.26
CA GLY A 30 -39.08 -20.95 6.26
C GLY A 30 -38.51 -20.20 5.05
N GLU A 31 -39.15 -19.11 4.66
CA GLU A 31 -38.70 -18.26 3.55
C GLU A 31 -37.46 -17.44 3.94
N ILE A 32 -37.39 -16.94 5.18
CA ILE A 32 -36.20 -16.27 5.73
C ILE A 32 -35.00 -17.22 5.81
N TYR A 33 -35.19 -18.45 6.30
CA TYR A 33 -34.11 -19.46 6.32
C TYR A 33 -33.63 -19.82 4.91
N ARG A 34 -34.55 -19.90 3.94
CA ARG A 34 -34.21 -20.17 2.53
C ARG A 34 -33.41 -19.02 1.90
N LEU A 35 -33.79 -17.77 2.17
CA LEU A 35 -33.09 -16.58 1.68
C LEU A 35 -31.69 -16.44 2.30
N ASN A 36 -31.54 -16.73 3.59
CA ASN A 36 -30.24 -16.76 4.27
C ASN A 36 -29.31 -17.88 3.74
N GLY A 37 -29.88 -19.04 3.40
CA GLY A 37 -29.15 -20.12 2.74
C GLY A 37 -28.64 -19.70 1.36
N LEU A 38 -29.49 -19.11 0.52
CA LEU A 38 -29.12 -18.60 -0.80
C LEU A 38 -28.06 -17.49 -0.73
N GLN A 39 -28.12 -16.62 0.28
CA GLN A 39 -27.11 -15.58 0.51
C GLN A 39 -25.75 -16.19 0.87
N SER A 40 -25.75 -17.24 1.70
CA SER A 40 -24.53 -17.96 2.11
C SER A 40 -23.90 -18.72 0.93
N ASP A 41 -24.73 -19.34 0.08
CA ASP A 41 -24.28 -20.02 -1.13
C ASP A 41 -23.65 -19.05 -2.13
N LEU A 42 -24.28 -17.87 -2.34
CA LEU A 42 -23.74 -16.83 -3.22
C LEU A 42 -22.39 -16.29 -2.72
N GLN A 43 -22.23 -16.11 -1.39
CA GLN A 43 -20.94 -15.76 -0.80
C GLN A 43 -19.89 -16.84 -1.06
N MET A 44 -20.21 -18.11 -0.84
CA MET A 44 -19.28 -19.22 -1.06
C MET A 44 -18.89 -19.40 -2.53
N ASP A 45 -19.82 -19.22 -3.46
CA ASP A 45 -19.53 -19.26 -4.90
C ASP A 45 -18.66 -18.08 -5.33
N THR A 46 -18.88 -16.89 -4.75
CA THR A 46 -18.02 -15.72 -4.96
C THR A 46 -16.60 -16.00 -4.44
N PHE A 47 -16.46 -16.57 -3.24
CA PHE A 47 -15.15 -16.98 -2.70
C PHE A 47 -14.46 -18.03 -3.58
N ARG A 48 -15.17 -19.06 -4.06
CA ARG A 48 -14.59 -20.06 -4.98
C ARG A 48 -14.18 -19.43 -6.31
N HIS A 49 -14.96 -18.51 -6.86
CA HIS A 49 -14.66 -17.84 -8.11
C HIS A 49 -13.41 -16.96 -8.00
N VAL A 50 -13.33 -16.14 -6.95
CA VAL A 50 -12.15 -15.32 -6.64
C VAL A 50 -10.93 -16.19 -6.39
N GLY A 51 -11.07 -17.29 -5.63
CA GLY A 51 -10.00 -18.26 -5.40
C GLY A 51 -9.48 -18.90 -6.69
N LYS A 52 -10.37 -19.23 -7.64
CA LYS A 52 -10.00 -19.76 -8.95
C LYS A 52 -9.27 -18.72 -9.81
N LEU A 53 -9.75 -17.47 -9.84
CA LEU A 53 -9.11 -16.36 -10.54
C LEU A 53 -7.70 -16.09 -10.02
N MET A 54 -7.51 -16.05 -8.70
CA MET A 54 -6.19 -15.88 -8.08
C MET A 54 -5.25 -17.05 -8.41
N ASN A 55 -5.73 -18.29 -8.34
CA ASN A 55 -4.93 -19.47 -8.69
C ASN A 55 -4.53 -19.47 -10.18
N ASP A 56 -5.42 -19.05 -11.07
CA ASP A 56 -5.14 -18.93 -12.50
C ASP A 56 -4.17 -17.79 -12.83
N GLN A 57 -4.21 -16.68 -12.07
CA GLN A 57 -3.21 -15.62 -12.15
C GLN A 57 -1.84 -16.11 -11.65
N TYR A 58 -1.80 -16.79 -10.50
CA TYR A 58 -0.57 -17.37 -9.95
C TYR A 58 0.09 -18.36 -10.91
N ARG A 59 -0.68 -19.29 -11.50
CA ARG A 59 -0.18 -20.24 -12.53
C ARG A 59 0.30 -19.55 -13.81
N ARG A 60 -0.26 -18.39 -14.16
CA ARG A 60 0.23 -17.59 -15.30
C ARG A 60 1.56 -16.93 -14.97
N LEU A 61 1.70 -16.38 -13.75
CA LEU A 61 2.93 -15.78 -13.26
C LEU A 61 4.07 -16.81 -13.16
N ASP A 62 3.81 -17.99 -12.59
CA ASP A 62 4.77 -19.11 -12.49
C ASP A 62 5.29 -19.55 -13.87
N ARG A 63 4.41 -19.67 -14.86
CA ARG A 63 4.82 -20.00 -16.25
C ARG A 63 5.71 -18.92 -16.86
N ARG A 64 5.43 -17.63 -16.60
CA ARG A 64 6.26 -16.51 -17.07
C ARG A 64 7.63 -16.51 -16.40
N LEU A 65 7.68 -16.70 -15.08
CA LEU A 65 8.93 -16.83 -14.32
C LEU A 65 9.80 -17.99 -14.82
N LYS A 66 9.21 -19.17 -15.05
CA LYS A 66 9.92 -20.32 -15.62
C LYS A 66 10.45 -20.04 -17.03
N ALA A 67 9.69 -19.33 -17.86
CA ALA A 67 10.13 -18.93 -19.19
C ALA A 67 11.30 -17.94 -19.13
N ILE A 68 11.26 -16.96 -18.22
CA ILE A 68 12.36 -16.01 -17.99
C ILE A 68 13.61 -16.77 -17.53
N GLY A 69 13.51 -17.65 -16.54
CA GLY A 69 14.64 -18.47 -16.07
C GLY A 69 15.25 -19.33 -17.18
N SER A 70 14.43 -19.87 -18.09
CA SER A 70 14.93 -20.63 -19.25
C SER A 70 15.71 -19.78 -20.26
N ARG A 71 15.38 -18.50 -20.40
CA ARG A 71 16.08 -17.54 -21.26
C ARG A 71 17.40 -17.11 -20.65
N ILE A 72 17.42 -16.85 -19.34
CA ILE A 72 18.64 -16.53 -18.59
C ILE A 72 19.65 -17.67 -18.73
N ARG A 73 19.25 -18.93 -18.48
CA ARG A 73 20.13 -20.11 -18.66
C ARG A 73 20.65 -20.30 -20.09
N ARG A 74 19.93 -19.80 -21.10
CA ARG A 74 20.40 -19.83 -22.48
C ARG A 74 21.49 -18.78 -22.68
N ALA A 75 21.24 -17.56 -22.21
CA ALA A 75 22.20 -16.47 -22.26
C ALA A 75 23.48 -16.77 -21.47
N GLU A 76 23.38 -17.38 -20.28
CA GLU A 76 24.53 -17.80 -19.47
C GLU A 76 25.40 -18.83 -20.18
N ARG A 77 24.79 -19.82 -20.86
CA ARG A 77 25.52 -20.78 -21.71
C ARG A 77 26.20 -20.13 -22.90
N ASP A 78 25.52 -19.19 -23.57
CA ASP A 78 26.09 -18.45 -24.70
C ASP A 78 27.27 -17.55 -24.27
N LEU A 79 27.29 -17.15 -22.99
CA LEU A 79 28.34 -16.31 -22.39
C LEU A 79 29.43 -17.11 -21.64
N GLY A 80 29.33 -18.45 -21.57
CA GLY A 80 30.30 -19.31 -20.87
C GLY A 80 30.33 -19.11 -19.35
N VAL A 81 29.22 -18.64 -18.76
CA VAL A 81 29.08 -18.46 -17.31
C VAL A 81 28.41 -19.71 -16.74
N ASP A 82 29.15 -20.52 -15.98
CA ASP A 82 28.57 -21.67 -15.28
C ASP A 82 27.89 -21.21 -13.98
N SER A 83 26.56 -21.24 -13.97
CA SER A 83 25.73 -21.00 -12.79
C SER A 83 25.70 -22.24 -11.86
N PRO A 84 25.65 -22.08 -10.53
CA PRO A 84 25.47 -23.20 -9.60
C PRO A 84 24.15 -23.95 -9.85
N PRO A 85 24.07 -25.25 -9.54
CA PRO A 85 22.83 -26.01 -9.72
C PRO A 85 21.70 -25.47 -8.83
N ASP A 86 20.48 -25.43 -9.39
CA ASP A 86 19.26 -24.95 -8.74
C ASP A 86 19.03 -25.68 -7.39
N GLU A 87 18.99 -24.92 -6.29
CA GLU A 87 18.37 -25.39 -5.05
C GLU A 87 16.87 -25.54 -5.32
N PRO A 88 16.20 -26.65 -4.92
CA PRO A 88 14.81 -26.86 -5.28
C PRO A 88 13.96 -25.73 -4.69
N LEU A 89 13.23 -25.02 -5.55
CA LEU A 89 12.15 -24.11 -5.15
C LEU A 89 11.02 -24.92 -4.50
N GLY A 90 11.23 -25.31 -3.24
CA GLY A 90 10.16 -25.66 -2.33
C GLY A 90 9.36 -24.40 -2.07
N GLY A 91 8.19 -24.26 -2.70
CA GLY A 91 7.15 -23.39 -2.16
C GLY A 91 6.89 -23.77 -0.69
N PRO A 92 6.36 -22.87 0.14
CA PRO A 92 6.14 -23.16 1.56
C PRO A 92 5.28 -24.41 1.66
N ALA A 93 5.87 -25.51 2.12
CA ALA A 93 5.12 -26.64 2.63
C ALA A 93 4.31 -26.10 3.82
N PHE A 94 2.99 -26.24 3.77
CA PHE A 94 2.19 -26.10 4.98
C PHE A 94 2.83 -26.99 6.05
N PRO A 95 3.12 -26.46 7.26
CA PRO A 95 3.61 -27.32 8.33
C PRO A 95 2.56 -28.41 8.56
N ASN A 96 2.96 -29.67 8.44
CA ASN A 96 2.19 -30.75 9.04
C ASN A 96 2.18 -30.47 10.53
N ILE A 97 1.03 -30.07 11.07
CA ILE A 97 0.83 -29.95 12.51
C ILE A 97 0.86 -31.39 13.04
N PRO A 98 1.85 -31.78 13.85
CA PRO A 98 1.79 -33.04 14.56
C PRO A 98 0.72 -32.91 15.64
N ASP A 99 -0.16 -33.89 15.71
CA ASP A 99 -1.16 -34.04 16.77
C ASP A 99 -0.43 -34.44 18.06
N GLU A 100 0.17 -33.47 18.75
CA GLU A 100 0.78 -33.72 20.06
C GLU A 100 -0.28 -33.62 21.15
N GLY A 101 -0.78 -34.78 21.54
CA GLY A 101 -1.59 -34.96 22.75
C GLY A 101 -0.83 -34.54 24.01
N PRO A 102 -1.54 -34.21 25.09
CA PRO A 102 -0.94 -33.67 26.30
C PRO A 102 -0.29 -34.82 27.05
N ASN A 103 1.05 -34.92 27.00
CA ASN A 103 1.93 -35.40 28.06
C ASN A 103 3.32 -35.74 27.48
N ASN A 104 4.27 -34.81 27.54
CA ASN A 104 5.65 -35.19 27.83
C ASN A 104 6.46 -34.02 28.39
N ILE A 105 6.94 -34.23 29.61
CA ILE A 105 7.86 -33.38 30.35
C ILE A 105 9.28 -33.84 29.99
N GLY A 106 10.13 -32.91 29.54
CA GLY A 106 11.59 -33.03 29.66
C GLY A 106 12.38 -32.90 28.36
N ASN A 107 12.96 -31.71 28.11
CA ASN A 107 14.39 -31.48 28.32
C ASN A 107 14.79 -30.07 27.84
N ARG A 108 15.64 -29.43 28.65
CA ARG A 108 16.10 -28.05 28.53
C ARG A 108 17.11 -27.90 27.38
N PRO A 109 16.94 -27.00 26.39
CA PRO A 109 18.02 -26.65 25.49
C PRO A 109 19.00 -25.69 26.20
N GLY A 110 20.29 -25.96 26.04
CA GLY A 110 21.39 -25.23 26.66
C GLY A 110 21.52 -23.78 26.17
N ASN A 111 22.20 -23.00 27.02
CA ASN A 111 22.53 -21.58 26.86
C ASN A 111 23.04 -21.26 25.44
N ILE A 112 22.26 -20.45 24.71
CA ILE A 112 22.77 -19.59 23.65
C ILE A 112 23.50 -18.43 24.35
N PRO A 113 24.70 -17.99 23.91
CA PRO A 113 25.35 -16.83 24.50
C PRO A 113 24.43 -15.62 24.33
N ASP A 114 24.02 -15.02 25.44
CA ASP A 114 23.28 -13.76 25.45
C ASP A 114 24.06 -12.74 24.60
N LYS A 115 23.49 -12.34 23.45
CA LYS A 115 23.92 -11.11 22.79
C LYS A 115 23.84 -10.01 23.87
N PRO A 116 24.90 -9.21 24.07
CA PRO A 116 24.85 -8.11 25.03
C PRO A 116 23.61 -7.28 24.74
N VAL A 117 22.71 -7.21 25.72
CA VAL A 117 21.59 -6.25 25.68
C VAL A 117 22.27 -4.88 25.55
N PRO A 118 22.00 -4.12 24.47
CA PRO A 118 22.54 -2.78 24.33
C PRO A 118 22.22 -2.01 25.61
N SER A 119 23.25 -1.41 26.21
CA SER A 119 23.06 -0.50 27.33
C SER A 119 22.01 0.53 26.95
N PRO A 120 21.04 0.85 27.85
CA PRO A 120 20.00 1.82 27.55
C PRO A 120 20.65 3.13 27.09
N PRO A 121 20.08 3.82 26.08
CA PRO A 121 20.59 5.10 25.65
C PRO A 121 20.65 6.06 26.84
N PRO A 122 21.66 6.96 26.88
CA PRO A 122 21.76 7.97 27.92
C PRO A 122 20.43 8.70 28.10
N VAL A 123 20.00 8.85 29.35
CA VAL A 123 18.79 9.60 29.71
C VAL A 123 18.87 10.99 29.07
N GLY A 124 17.94 11.27 28.15
CA GLY A 124 17.89 12.53 27.41
C GLY A 124 18.38 12.49 25.97
N GLN A 125 18.72 11.33 25.38
CA GLN A 125 19.03 11.22 23.95
C GLN A 125 17.75 11.07 23.11
N ILE A 126 17.55 11.95 22.12
CA ILE A 126 16.47 11.82 21.12
C ILE A 126 17.07 11.20 19.86
N ALA A 127 16.44 10.12 19.38
CA ALA A 127 16.87 9.40 18.18
C ALA A 127 16.44 10.15 16.91
N ARG A 128 17.21 10.01 15.82
CA ARG A 128 16.90 10.65 14.53
C ARG A 128 15.80 9.94 13.76
N THR A 129 15.70 8.63 13.92
CA THR A 129 14.72 7.79 13.21
C THR A 129 14.27 6.62 14.08
N CYS A 130 13.16 5.96 13.71
CA CYS A 130 12.75 4.72 14.37
C CYS A 130 13.78 3.58 14.22
N ASP A 131 14.63 3.61 13.19
CA ASP A 131 15.74 2.64 13.05
C ASP A 131 16.77 2.81 14.17
N GLU A 132 17.11 4.05 14.53
CA GLU A 132 17.99 4.30 15.68
C GLU A 132 17.34 3.85 17.00
N ILE A 133 16.05 4.11 17.19
CA ILE A 133 15.28 3.62 18.35
C ILE A 133 15.34 2.08 18.42
N TYR A 134 15.18 1.40 17.29
CA TYR A 134 15.35 -0.05 17.21
C TYR A 134 16.76 -0.49 17.59
N ARG A 135 17.80 0.19 17.10
CA ARG A 135 19.21 -0.11 17.42
C ARG A 135 19.55 0.13 18.89
N MET A 136 18.86 1.05 19.57
CA MET A 136 18.95 1.27 21.02
C MET A 136 18.33 0.14 21.85
N GLY A 137 17.68 -0.85 21.23
CA GLY A 137 17.12 -2.03 21.91
C GLY A 137 15.61 -2.01 22.12
N TYR A 138 14.91 -0.94 21.71
CA TYR A 138 13.45 -0.85 21.81
C TYR A 138 12.77 -1.77 20.79
N ARG A 139 11.65 -2.37 21.19
CA ARG A 139 10.91 -3.36 20.37
C ARG A 139 9.40 -3.15 20.33
N ASN A 140 8.90 -2.14 21.03
CA ASN A 140 7.47 -1.88 21.11
C ASN A 140 7.02 -1.00 19.96
N ASP A 141 5.98 -1.41 19.24
CA ASP A 141 5.33 -0.54 18.28
C ASP A 141 4.57 0.54 19.04
N ASN A 142 4.93 1.80 18.85
CA ASN A 142 4.34 2.93 19.58
C ASN A 142 4.63 4.26 18.89
N GLU A 143 4.10 5.35 19.43
CA GLU A 143 4.55 6.69 19.10
C GLU A 143 5.86 7.03 19.82
N TYR A 144 6.77 7.66 19.10
CA TYR A 144 8.05 8.14 19.61
C TYR A 144 8.34 9.54 19.09
N VAL A 145 9.04 10.33 19.91
CA VAL A 145 9.63 11.60 19.47
C VAL A 145 10.94 11.30 18.75
N ILE A 146 11.11 11.84 17.54
CA ILE A 146 12.36 11.79 16.79
C ILE A 146 12.85 13.19 16.43
N ASP A 147 14.15 13.31 16.21
CA ASP A 147 14.82 14.54 15.80
C ASP A 147 15.76 14.28 14.60
N PRO A 148 15.24 14.27 13.36
CA PRO A 148 15.97 13.71 12.22
C PRO A 148 17.22 14.46 11.77
N ASP A 149 17.28 15.80 11.90
CA ASP A 149 18.49 16.57 11.61
C ASP A 149 19.53 16.40 12.72
N GLY A 150 19.07 16.20 13.96
CA GLY A 150 19.85 15.67 15.05
C GLY A 150 19.79 16.55 16.29
N GLN A 151 19.82 15.87 17.44
CA GLN A 151 19.63 16.50 18.73
C GLN A 151 20.48 17.76 18.95
N GLY A 152 19.79 18.89 19.12
CA GLY A 152 20.40 20.17 19.50
C GLY A 152 20.87 21.04 18.32
N LEU A 153 20.67 20.62 17.07
CA LEU A 153 20.92 21.47 15.89
C LEU A 153 19.89 22.60 15.76
N ARG A 154 18.68 22.44 16.35
CA ARG A 154 17.58 23.42 16.42
C ARG A 154 17.10 23.95 15.06
N THR A 155 17.52 23.35 13.95
CA THR A 155 17.11 23.75 12.59
C THR A 155 15.74 23.19 12.25
N VAL A 156 15.47 21.94 12.62
CA VAL A 156 14.18 21.28 12.50
C VAL A 156 13.74 20.85 13.90
N PRO A 157 12.52 21.20 14.37
CA PRO A 157 12.05 20.76 15.69
C PRO A 157 11.79 19.26 15.73
N GLU A 158 11.98 18.64 16.90
CA GLU A 158 11.57 17.25 17.11
C GLU A 158 10.06 17.06 16.94
N PHE A 159 9.63 15.85 16.53
CA PHE A 159 8.22 15.55 16.33
C PHE A 159 7.86 14.09 16.58
N ASN A 160 6.56 13.86 16.76
CA ASN A 160 6.01 12.53 17.02
C ASN A 160 5.80 11.76 15.72
N VAL A 161 6.24 10.51 15.71
CA VAL A 161 6.01 9.54 14.64
C VAL A 161 5.54 8.21 15.23
N ARG A 162 4.88 7.39 14.41
CA ARG A 162 4.63 5.99 14.77
C ARG A 162 5.82 5.15 14.35
N CYS A 163 6.37 4.37 15.26
CA CYS A 163 7.41 3.40 14.97
C CYS A 163 6.84 1.98 14.95
N GLU A 164 7.13 1.24 13.89
CA GLU A 164 7.01 -0.22 13.88
C GLU A 164 8.42 -0.79 14.15
N LEU A 165 8.62 -1.40 15.33
CA LEU A 165 9.88 -1.92 15.85
C LEU A 165 9.86 -3.45 16.06
N SER A 166 8.66 -4.04 16.11
CA SER A 166 8.44 -5.45 16.44
C SER A 166 8.87 -6.41 15.33
N ARG A 167 9.13 -5.90 14.11
CA ARG A 167 9.32 -6.70 12.88
C ARG A 167 10.78 -6.90 12.47
N GLY A 168 11.71 -6.68 13.38
CA GLY A 168 13.15 -6.93 13.15
C GLY A 168 13.92 -5.75 12.54
N GLU A 169 13.24 -4.66 12.21
CA GLU A 169 13.80 -3.38 11.77
C GLU A 169 12.96 -2.24 12.37
N GLY A 170 13.53 -1.04 12.49
CA GLY A 170 12.79 0.15 12.88
C GLY A 170 12.25 0.90 11.66
N VAL A 171 10.92 0.96 11.53
CA VAL A 171 10.24 1.68 10.45
C VAL A 171 9.55 2.91 11.01
N THR A 172 9.90 4.08 10.48
CA THR A 172 9.20 5.33 10.76
C THR A 172 7.97 5.44 9.87
N ILE A 173 6.80 5.62 10.48
CA ILE A 173 5.53 5.76 9.80
C ILE A 173 4.96 7.15 10.08
N VAL A 174 4.67 7.90 9.01
CA VAL A 174 4.03 9.21 9.10
C VAL A 174 2.72 9.21 8.33
N GLY A 175 1.65 9.39 9.09
CA GLY A 175 0.30 9.43 8.59
C GLY A 175 -0.10 10.76 7.92
N HIS A 176 -1.28 10.80 7.31
CA HIS A 176 -1.89 11.99 6.73
C HIS A 176 -3.43 11.97 6.80
N ASN A 177 -4.05 13.10 6.44
CA ASN A 177 -5.49 13.33 6.53
C ASN A 177 -6.42 12.48 5.61
N TYR A 178 -5.92 11.43 4.95
CA TYR A 178 -6.68 10.61 3.96
C TYR A 178 -6.36 9.10 4.07
N GLU A 179 -6.25 8.57 5.28
CA GLU A 179 -5.85 7.16 5.51
C GLU A 179 -6.99 6.14 5.50
N THR A 180 -8.22 6.54 5.80
CA THR A 180 -9.29 5.60 6.15
C THR A 180 -10.03 5.03 4.94
N GLU A 181 -10.35 5.87 3.97
CA GLU A 181 -11.16 5.48 2.80
C GLU A 181 -10.59 6.13 1.52
N PRO A 182 -10.68 5.46 0.37
CA PRO A 182 -10.33 6.06 -0.91
C PRO A 182 -11.14 7.33 -1.18
N VAL A 183 -10.49 8.35 -1.75
CA VAL A 183 -11.11 9.62 -2.10
C VAL A 183 -11.85 9.49 -3.42
N PHE A 184 -13.17 9.66 -3.38
CA PHE A 184 -14.02 9.67 -4.59
C PHE A 184 -13.91 10.98 -5.35
N VAL A 185 -13.77 10.90 -6.67
CA VAL A 185 -13.63 12.04 -7.58
C VAL A 185 -14.63 11.93 -8.72
N SER A 186 -15.51 12.93 -8.84
CA SER A 186 -16.52 13.05 -9.91
C SER A 186 -16.94 14.52 -10.06
N GLY A 187 -17.30 14.92 -11.28
CA GLY A 187 -17.70 16.30 -11.63
C GLY A 187 -16.55 17.21 -12.08
N TYR A 188 -15.34 16.68 -12.28
CA TYR A 188 -14.13 17.46 -12.60
C TYR A 188 -13.67 17.19 -14.03
N GLU A 189 -14.16 17.97 -14.98
CA GLU A 189 -13.87 17.80 -16.42
C GLU A 189 -12.46 18.29 -16.80
N GLN A 190 -12.07 19.48 -16.34
CA GLN A 190 -10.83 20.09 -16.79
C GLN A 190 -9.59 19.38 -16.21
N PRO A 191 -8.44 19.39 -16.92
CA PRO A 191 -7.16 18.90 -16.40
C PRO A 191 -6.84 19.43 -15.00
N GLY A 192 -6.61 18.53 -14.04
CA GLY A 192 -6.28 18.89 -12.66
C GLY A 192 -7.31 19.77 -11.94
N SER A 193 -8.56 19.78 -12.39
CA SER A 193 -9.61 20.59 -11.73
C SER A 193 -9.99 20.06 -10.35
N PHE A 194 -9.78 18.77 -10.09
CA PHE A 194 -9.77 18.24 -8.73
C PHE A 194 -8.38 18.39 -8.13
N GLN A 195 -8.31 18.88 -6.88
CA GLN A 195 -7.06 19.10 -6.15
C GLN A 195 -7.19 18.52 -4.74
N LEU A 196 -6.28 17.62 -4.39
CA LEU A 196 -6.18 17.03 -3.07
C LEU A 196 -4.90 17.50 -2.39
N GLN A 197 -5.02 18.28 -1.32
CA GLN A 197 -3.88 18.73 -0.51
C GLN A 197 -3.62 17.75 0.63
N ILE A 198 -2.43 17.18 0.69
CA ILE A 198 -2.04 16.23 1.73
C ILE A 198 -1.45 16.99 2.93
N ARG A 199 -1.95 16.68 4.12
CA ARG A 199 -1.44 17.19 5.39
C ARG A 199 -1.00 16.01 6.23
N TYR A 200 0.29 15.95 6.54
CA TYR A 200 0.86 14.89 7.35
C TYR A 200 0.58 15.15 8.83
N THR A 201 0.27 14.08 9.55
CA THR A 201 -0.11 14.14 10.97
C THR A 201 1.14 14.40 11.81
N ASN A 202 1.09 15.45 12.64
CA ASN A 202 2.18 15.84 13.55
C ASN A 202 3.53 16.15 12.87
N ALA A 203 3.56 16.41 11.56
CA ALA A 203 4.79 16.72 10.83
C ALA A 203 4.55 17.75 9.72
N ASP A 204 5.46 18.72 9.59
CA ASP A 204 5.53 19.62 8.44
C ASP A 204 6.51 19.14 7.36
N PHE A 205 6.59 19.85 6.23
CA PHE A 205 7.45 19.42 5.14
C PHE A 205 8.96 19.62 5.39
N GLU A 206 9.36 20.48 6.32
CA GLU A 206 10.78 20.63 6.73
C GLU A 206 11.19 19.42 7.57
N GLN A 207 10.33 19.00 8.51
CA GLN A 207 10.48 17.77 9.29
C GLN A 207 10.52 16.51 8.43
N LEU A 208 9.63 16.42 7.44
CA LEU A 208 9.58 15.29 6.51
C LEU A 208 10.80 15.27 5.57
N GLU A 209 11.30 16.43 5.17
CA GLU A 209 12.56 16.52 4.43
C GLU A 209 13.72 15.96 5.25
N ALA A 210 13.90 16.43 6.49
CA ALA A 210 14.94 15.94 7.38
C ALA A 210 14.82 14.42 7.61
N LEU A 211 13.60 13.91 7.82
CA LEU A 211 13.34 12.47 7.97
C LEU A 211 13.77 11.68 6.72
N THR A 212 13.35 12.11 5.52
CA THR A 212 13.73 11.41 4.28
C THR A 212 15.23 11.49 4.02
N GLN A 213 15.89 12.60 4.39
CA GLN A 213 17.34 12.74 4.26
C GLN A 213 18.08 11.82 5.22
N ALA A 214 17.62 11.70 6.48
CA ALA A 214 18.19 10.85 7.51
C ALA A 214 17.90 9.35 7.34
N SER A 215 16.91 8.99 6.53
CA SER A 215 16.50 7.60 6.33
C SER A 215 17.22 6.94 5.15
N ALA A 216 17.57 5.66 5.24
CA ALA A 216 18.22 4.93 4.14
C ALA A 216 17.28 4.79 2.92
N SER A 217 16.00 4.54 3.17
CA SER A 217 14.97 4.47 2.13
C SER A 217 13.64 4.99 2.66
N CYS A 218 12.80 5.46 1.74
CA CYS A 218 11.41 5.80 2.04
C CYS A 218 10.51 5.37 0.88
N GLU A 219 9.29 4.99 1.21
CA GLU A 219 8.27 4.63 0.24
C GLU A 219 6.92 5.22 0.62
N GLN A 220 6.08 5.45 -0.39
CA GLN A 220 4.68 5.85 -0.19
C GLN A 220 3.82 5.19 -1.28
N TYR A 221 2.74 4.53 -0.87
CA TYR A 221 1.85 3.87 -1.82
C TYR A 221 0.91 4.89 -2.48
N ILE A 222 0.67 4.77 -3.78
CA ILE A 222 -0.34 5.55 -4.49
C ILE A 222 -1.12 4.65 -5.45
N LYS A 223 -2.43 4.85 -5.51
CA LYS A 223 -3.35 4.07 -6.34
C LYS A 223 -4.46 4.94 -6.87
N ILE A 224 -4.78 4.77 -8.16
CA ILE A 224 -5.98 5.30 -8.77
C ILE A 224 -6.78 4.16 -9.37
N VAL A 225 -8.07 4.14 -9.08
CA VAL A 225 -9.07 3.31 -9.76
C VAL A 225 -9.95 4.24 -10.57
N CYS A 226 -10.09 3.99 -11.87
CA CYS A 226 -10.68 4.93 -12.81
C CYS A 226 -11.71 4.23 -13.70
N MET A 227 -12.78 4.94 -14.03
CA MET A 227 -13.75 4.57 -15.05
C MET A 227 -13.96 5.81 -15.90
N GLY A 228 -13.57 5.72 -17.17
CA GLY A 228 -13.73 6.81 -18.13
C GLY A 228 -12.90 8.06 -17.83
N ALA A 229 -11.84 7.94 -17.02
CA ALA A 229 -10.99 9.05 -16.59
C ALA A 229 -9.53 8.79 -16.95
N VAL A 230 -8.91 9.77 -17.60
CA VAL A 230 -7.52 9.76 -18.10
C VAL A 230 -6.52 10.24 -17.06
N LEU A 231 -5.28 9.76 -17.14
CA LEU A 231 -4.15 10.20 -16.33
C LEU A 231 -3.13 11.01 -17.17
N PHE A 232 -2.41 10.36 -18.10
CA PHE A 232 -1.26 10.89 -18.86
C PHE A 232 -1.40 10.70 -20.38
N ARG A 233 -2.10 11.60 -21.09
CA ARG A 233 -2.28 11.50 -22.56
C ARG A 233 -1.54 12.55 -23.38
N ALA A 234 -0.91 13.56 -22.78
CA ALA A 234 -0.35 14.70 -23.53
C ALA A 234 0.73 14.29 -24.55
N GLN A 235 1.48 13.23 -24.27
CA GLN A 235 2.58 12.76 -25.11
C GLN A 235 2.14 11.95 -26.34
N LEU A 236 0.87 11.55 -26.43
CA LEU A 236 0.41 10.68 -27.51
C LEU A 236 0.31 11.41 -28.84
N ARG A 237 -0.40 12.55 -28.86
CA ARG A 237 -0.65 13.35 -30.07
C ARG A 237 -0.95 14.81 -29.69
N ARG A 238 -0.67 15.72 -30.63
CA ARG A 238 -0.98 17.15 -30.47
C ARG A 238 -2.47 17.35 -30.15
N GLY A 239 -2.76 18.08 -29.08
CA GLY A 239 -4.12 18.37 -28.61
C GLY A 239 -4.63 17.47 -27.50
N HIS A 240 -3.94 16.36 -27.21
CA HIS A 240 -4.18 15.59 -25.99
C HIS A 240 -3.60 16.32 -24.76
N ARG A 241 -4.15 16.02 -23.58
CA ARG A 241 -3.76 16.63 -22.31
C ARG A 241 -3.58 15.56 -21.24
N ASP A 242 -2.77 15.86 -20.24
CA ASP A 242 -2.73 15.09 -19.01
C ASP A 242 -3.78 15.63 -18.05
N TYR A 243 -4.45 14.74 -17.34
CA TYR A 243 -5.57 15.08 -16.47
C TYR A 243 -5.27 14.83 -15.01
N GLY A 244 -4.29 13.98 -14.70
CA GLY A 244 -3.84 13.77 -13.33
C GLY A 244 -2.33 13.72 -13.18
N TRP A 245 -1.85 14.05 -11.98
CA TRP A 245 -0.44 14.04 -11.57
C TRP A 245 -0.35 14.19 -10.05
N TRP A 246 0.80 13.86 -9.47
CA TRP A 246 1.11 14.23 -8.09
C TRP A 246 2.17 15.33 -8.05
N ILE A 247 2.18 16.07 -6.95
CA ILE A 247 3.19 17.09 -6.66
C ILE A 247 4.07 16.55 -5.54
N ALA A 248 5.37 16.54 -5.79
CA ALA A 248 6.39 16.15 -4.83
C ALA A 248 6.53 17.16 -3.68
N ARG A 249 7.24 16.76 -2.63
CA ARG A 249 7.51 17.61 -1.46
C ARG A 249 8.06 18.99 -1.86
N ASP A 250 9.02 18.99 -2.79
CA ASP A 250 9.73 20.14 -3.33
C ASP A 250 8.90 20.98 -4.34
N GLY A 251 7.65 20.58 -4.60
CA GLY A 251 6.77 21.25 -5.56
C GLY A 251 6.91 20.75 -7.00
N THR A 252 7.80 19.79 -7.27
CA THR A 252 7.97 19.22 -8.61
C THR A 252 6.70 18.48 -9.03
N ARG A 253 6.20 18.79 -10.22
CA ARG A 253 5.08 18.05 -10.83
C ARG A 253 5.58 16.74 -11.42
N MET A 254 4.99 15.64 -10.98
CA MET A 254 5.41 14.29 -11.35
C MET A 254 4.41 13.63 -12.28
N MET A 255 4.94 13.17 -13.42
CA MET A 255 4.18 12.51 -14.49
C MET A 255 4.46 11.00 -14.53
N SER A 256 5.04 10.46 -13.45
CA SER A 256 5.14 9.04 -13.14
C SER A 256 4.10 8.68 -12.09
N TRP A 257 3.49 7.50 -12.19
CA TRP A 257 2.63 6.97 -11.12
C TRP A 257 3.36 5.93 -10.24
N GLY A 258 2.64 5.27 -9.34
CA GLY A 258 3.22 4.23 -8.48
C GLY A 258 3.83 3.07 -9.27
N GLY A 259 4.96 2.53 -8.78
CA GLY A 259 5.60 1.34 -9.32
C GLY A 259 6.56 1.58 -10.49
N VAL A 260 6.87 2.84 -10.83
CA VAL A 260 7.90 3.22 -11.82
C VAL A 260 8.85 4.27 -11.24
N PRO A 261 10.03 4.50 -11.83
CA PRO A 261 10.92 5.59 -11.39
C PRO A 261 10.23 6.96 -11.41
N SER A 262 10.43 7.74 -10.35
CA SER A 262 9.91 9.10 -10.26
C SER A 262 10.44 9.97 -11.40
N SER A 263 9.53 10.59 -12.16
CA SER A 263 9.91 11.39 -13.32
C SER A 263 8.85 12.46 -13.64
N PRO A 264 9.28 13.70 -13.96
CA PRO A 264 8.38 14.76 -14.40
C PRO A 264 7.88 14.56 -15.85
N ASP A 265 8.46 13.63 -16.61
CA ASP A 265 8.22 13.52 -18.06
C ASP A 265 7.92 12.09 -18.54
N SER A 266 7.86 11.09 -17.66
CA SER A 266 7.71 9.69 -18.12
C SER A 266 6.34 9.37 -18.73
N GLY A 267 5.26 9.87 -18.13
CA GLY A 267 3.89 9.46 -18.43
C GLY A 267 3.64 7.98 -18.15
N GLN A 268 4.37 7.36 -17.21
CA GLN A 268 4.40 5.91 -17.02
C GLN A 268 3.69 5.47 -15.74
N CYS A 269 3.07 4.29 -15.82
CA CYS A 269 2.53 3.53 -14.70
C CYS A 269 3.16 2.12 -14.68
N ALA A 270 3.01 1.40 -13.56
CA ALA A 270 3.62 0.06 -13.40
C ALA A 270 3.30 -0.91 -14.54
N CYS A 271 2.10 -0.80 -15.14
CA CYS A 271 1.66 -1.68 -16.22
C CYS A 271 2.50 -1.55 -17.51
N ASP A 272 3.16 -0.40 -17.71
CA ASP A 272 4.05 -0.17 -18.85
C ASP A 272 5.35 -0.98 -18.70
N LEU A 273 5.86 -1.07 -17.46
CA LEU A 273 7.10 -1.81 -17.17
C LEU A 273 6.90 -3.33 -17.23
N ASP A 274 5.77 -3.84 -16.74
CA ASP A 274 5.50 -5.28 -16.67
C ASP A 274 4.70 -5.83 -17.89
N GLY A 275 4.32 -4.94 -18.81
CA GLY A 275 3.55 -5.27 -20.02
C GLY A 275 2.13 -5.77 -19.71
N SER A 276 1.54 -5.36 -18.58
CA SER A 276 0.20 -5.75 -18.14
C SER A 276 -0.90 -4.75 -18.47
N CYS A 277 -0.59 -3.63 -19.14
CA CYS A 277 -1.60 -2.62 -19.44
C CYS A 277 -2.78 -3.22 -20.22
N VAL A 278 -4.01 -2.89 -19.80
CA VAL A 278 -5.28 -3.33 -20.40
C VAL A 278 -5.30 -3.06 -21.90
N ASN A 279 -4.71 -1.95 -22.32
CA ASN A 279 -4.48 -1.64 -23.72
C ASN A 279 -3.01 -1.21 -23.89
N SER A 280 -2.25 -2.02 -24.64
CA SER A 280 -0.81 -1.83 -24.87
C SER A 280 -0.46 -0.58 -25.69
N HIS A 281 -1.44 0.16 -26.20
CA HIS A 281 -1.21 1.47 -26.80
C HIS A 281 -0.99 2.59 -25.78
N PHE A 282 -1.30 2.35 -24.50
CA PHE A 282 -1.15 3.30 -23.42
C PHE A 282 -0.19 2.78 -22.35
N LYS A 283 0.49 3.71 -21.67
CA LYS A 283 1.45 3.44 -20.59
C LYS A 283 0.80 3.30 -19.20
N CYS A 284 -0.51 3.56 -19.13
CA CYS A 284 -1.32 3.45 -17.92
C CYS A 284 -2.67 2.84 -18.27
N ASN A 285 -3.23 2.07 -17.36
CA ASN A 285 -4.55 1.47 -17.55
C ASN A 285 -5.64 2.54 -17.68
N CYS A 286 -5.60 3.58 -16.86
CA CYS A 286 -6.56 4.69 -16.88
C CYS A 286 -6.55 5.47 -18.20
N ASP A 287 -5.40 5.54 -18.86
CA ASP A 287 -5.26 6.19 -20.16
C ASP A 287 -5.99 5.46 -21.28
N SER A 288 -6.59 4.30 -21.01
CA SER A 288 -7.53 3.68 -21.94
C SER A 288 -8.87 4.43 -22.03
N ASN A 289 -9.23 5.25 -21.02
CA ASN A 289 -10.54 5.92 -20.89
C ASN A 289 -11.71 4.93 -21.13
N ASN A 290 -11.59 3.74 -20.55
CA ASN A 290 -12.59 2.68 -20.68
C ASN A 290 -13.78 2.97 -19.77
N LYS A 291 -15.00 2.59 -20.19
CA LYS A 291 -16.20 2.75 -19.36
C LYS A 291 -16.41 1.62 -18.34
N PHE A 292 -15.35 0.86 -18.05
CA PHE A 292 -15.27 -0.10 -16.94
C PHE A 292 -14.09 0.28 -16.03
N TRP A 293 -14.11 -0.20 -14.79
CA TRP A 293 -13.08 0.11 -13.80
C TRP A 293 -11.72 -0.49 -14.18
N SER A 294 -10.71 0.36 -14.19
CA SER A 294 -9.29 0.01 -14.37
C SER A 294 -8.47 0.60 -13.22
N GLU A 295 -7.24 0.16 -13.05
CA GLU A 295 -6.40 0.57 -11.91
C GLU A 295 -4.95 0.78 -12.34
N ASP A 296 -4.33 1.84 -11.81
CA ASP A 296 -2.88 2.02 -11.79
C ASP A 296 -2.43 2.25 -10.34
N SER A 297 -1.48 1.44 -9.87
CA SER A 297 -1.03 1.49 -8.49
C SER A 297 0.41 1.03 -8.30
N GLY A 298 1.01 1.43 -7.18
CA GLY A 298 2.33 0.99 -6.76
C GLY A 298 2.97 1.91 -5.73
N PHE A 299 4.20 1.59 -5.33
CA PHE A 299 4.98 2.44 -4.45
C PHE A 299 5.76 3.49 -5.23
N LEU A 300 5.76 4.71 -4.69
CA LEU A 300 6.75 5.74 -4.96
C LEU A 300 7.92 5.49 -4.01
N THR A 301 9.15 5.42 -4.51
CA THR A 301 10.33 5.02 -3.69
C THR A 301 11.50 6.00 -3.76
N ASP A 302 11.42 7.03 -4.60
CA ASP A 302 12.45 8.05 -4.67
C ASP A 302 12.30 9.04 -3.52
N LYS A 303 13.03 8.78 -2.42
CA LYS A 303 12.97 9.57 -1.18
C LYS A 303 13.29 11.05 -1.38
N ARG A 304 13.97 11.43 -2.48
CA ARG A 304 14.28 12.83 -2.81
C ARG A 304 13.02 13.65 -3.09
N TYR A 305 11.97 13.00 -3.60
CA TYR A 305 10.71 13.64 -3.98
C TYR A 305 9.56 13.35 -3.02
N LEU A 306 9.73 12.37 -2.13
CA LEU A 306 8.74 12.03 -1.12
C LEU A 306 8.74 13.02 0.05
N PRO A 307 7.61 13.13 0.76
CA PRO A 307 6.35 12.47 0.47
C PRO A 307 5.47 13.28 -0.50
N VAL A 308 4.33 12.71 -0.92
CA VAL A 308 3.37 13.37 -1.82
C VAL A 308 2.77 14.59 -1.14
N ARG A 309 2.86 15.76 -1.78
CA ARG A 309 2.32 17.04 -1.29
C ARG A 309 0.88 17.26 -1.74
N MET A 310 0.61 17.00 -3.01
CA MET A 310 -0.72 17.16 -3.61
C MET A 310 -0.97 16.12 -4.68
N VAL A 311 -2.24 15.83 -4.96
CA VAL A 311 -2.66 15.06 -6.14
C VAL A 311 -3.70 15.86 -6.90
N TYR A 312 -3.51 15.95 -8.22
CA TYR A 312 -4.41 16.62 -9.14
C TYR A 312 -5.06 15.56 -10.02
N LEU A 313 -6.36 15.67 -10.28
CA LEU A 313 -7.12 14.76 -11.15
C LEU A 313 -8.14 15.56 -11.98
N GLY A 314 -8.65 14.94 -13.05
CA GLY A 314 -9.63 15.50 -13.98
C GLY A 314 -10.26 14.40 -14.83
N ASP A 315 -10.90 14.76 -15.95
CA ASP A 315 -11.59 13.80 -16.84
C ASP A 315 -12.65 12.97 -16.10
N THR A 316 -13.37 13.62 -15.19
CA THR A 316 -14.48 13.01 -14.42
C THR A 316 -15.78 13.80 -14.57
N GLY A 317 -15.95 14.55 -15.67
CA GLY A 317 -17.12 15.40 -15.88
C GLY A 317 -18.35 14.64 -16.39
N GLY A 318 -18.15 13.54 -17.13
CA GLY A 318 -19.22 12.71 -17.65
C GLY A 318 -19.93 11.84 -16.60
N THR A 319 -21.16 11.41 -16.90
CA THR A 319 -21.97 10.56 -15.99
C THR A 319 -21.36 9.18 -15.71
N LYS A 320 -20.46 8.72 -16.59
CA LYS A 320 -19.68 7.48 -16.46
C LYS A 320 -18.19 7.74 -16.29
N GLU A 321 -17.82 8.89 -15.71
CA GLU A 321 -16.44 9.31 -15.52
C GLU A 321 -16.18 9.58 -14.04
N LYS A 322 -15.39 8.69 -13.43
CA LYS A 322 -15.22 8.62 -11.98
C LYS A 322 -13.85 8.06 -11.66
N SER A 323 -13.28 8.52 -10.56
CA SER A 323 -12.05 7.96 -10.01
C SER A 323 -12.13 7.79 -8.49
N TRP A 324 -11.35 6.84 -7.98
CA TRP A 324 -11.05 6.69 -6.56
C TRP A 324 -9.54 6.76 -6.38
N LEU A 325 -9.08 7.61 -5.48
CA LEU A 325 -7.67 7.79 -5.17
C LEU A 325 -7.37 7.23 -3.78
N THR A 326 -6.32 6.42 -3.66
CA THR A 326 -5.77 5.97 -2.39
C THR A 326 -4.32 6.44 -2.30
N LEU A 327 -3.97 7.03 -1.16
CA LEU A 327 -2.61 7.38 -0.80
C LEU A 327 -2.29 6.69 0.52
N GLY A 328 -1.15 6.01 0.58
CA GLY A 328 -0.65 5.38 1.80
C GLY A 328 0.19 6.34 2.64
N GLU A 329 0.46 5.92 3.87
CA GLU A 329 1.38 6.60 4.78
C GLU A 329 2.80 6.66 4.20
N LEU A 330 3.57 7.68 4.60
CA LEU A 330 5.00 7.69 4.34
C LEU A 330 5.66 6.67 5.27
N ARG A 331 6.42 5.73 4.69
CA ARG A 331 7.18 4.72 5.43
C ARG A 331 8.66 4.90 5.15
N CYS A 332 9.47 5.15 6.17
CA CYS A 332 10.91 5.32 6.05
C CYS A 332 11.66 4.29 6.89
N LYS A 333 12.76 3.76 6.36
CA LYS A 333 13.54 2.67 6.96
C LYS A 333 15.03 2.95 6.93
N GLY A 334 15.71 2.43 7.95
CA GLY A 334 17.16 2.54 8.09
C GLY A 334 17.61 3.97 8.39
N PHE A 335 18.77 4.12 9.01
CA PHE A 335 19.46 5.40 9.11
C PHE A 335 20.55 5.53 8.03
N SER A 336 20.63 6.68 7.35
CA SER A 336 21.60 6.95 6.29
C SER A 336 22.81 7.76 6.73
N GLY A 337 22.99 8.04 8.02
CA GLY A 337 24.19 8.71 8.50
C GLY A 337 25.39 7.77 8.55
N GLU A 338 26.52 8.29 8.06
CA GLU A 338 27.87 7.74 8.23
C GLU A 338 28.30 7.72 9.70
#